data_AF-A0A3C1WI82-F1
#
_entry.id   AF-A0A3C1WI82-F1
#
_cell.length_a   1.000
_cell.length_b   1.000
_cell.length_c   1.000
_cell.angle_alpha   90.00
_cell.angle_beta   90.00
_cell.angle_gamma   90.00
#
_symmetry.space_group_name_H-M   'P 1'
#
loop_
_entity.id
_entity.type
_entity.pdbx_description
1 polymer ?
#
loop_
_entity_poly.entity_id
_entity_poly.type
_entity_poly.pdbx_seq_one_letter_code
_entity_poly.pdbx_strand_id
1 'polypeptide(L)'
;MQAPDPRDHGKCEHFQPADLTVLAEQYLREADIPETEWDGRRFHWGGVIESPPFKGIVMQCKRKDGNWVLTKLDRRKDGITPDEEGFRPL
;
A
#
# COMPACT_ATOMS: atom_id res chain seq x y z
N MET A 1 -32.35 -18.47 -5.13
CA MET A 1 -31.19 -18.38 -4.23
C MET A 1 -30.00 -18.02 -5.11
N GLN A 2 -29.51 -16.79 -5.02
CA GLN A 2 -28.45 -16.27 -5.90
C GLN A 2 -27.10 -16.66 -5.31
N ALA A 3 -26.24 -17.32 -6.09
CA ALA A 3 -24.89 -17.63 -5.68
C ALA A 3 -24.13 -16.33 -5.38
N PRO A 4 -23.33 -16.27 -4.30
CA PRO A 4 -22.49 -15.09 -4.05
C PRO A 4 -21.54 -14.89 -5.24
N ASP A 5 -21.44 -13.65 -5.73
CA ASP A 5 -20.48 -13.31 -6.79
C ASP A 5 -19.06 -13.61 -6.26
N PRO A 6 -18.22 -14.38 -6.99
CA PRO A 6 -16.86 -14.71 -6.54
C PRO A 6 -15.93 -13.49 -6.44
N ARG A 7 -16.41 -12.30 -6.80
CA ARG A 7 -15.74 -11.00 -6.66
C ARG A 7 -16.29 -10.15 -5.52
N ASP A 8 -17.21 -10.66 -4.70
CA ASP A 8 -17.57 -10.06 -3.41
C ASP A 8 -16.40 -10.24 -2.44
N HIS A 9 -15.33 -9.48 -2.70
CA HIS A 9 -14.26 -9.23 -1.76
C HIS A 9 -14.93 -8.44 -0.65
N GLY A 10 -15.32 -9.16 0.41
CA GLY A 10 -16.04 -8.59 1.54
C GLY A 10 -15.50 -7.21 1.87
N LYS A 11 -16.42 -6.28 2.09
CA LYS A 11 -16.20 -4.90 2.55
C LYS A 11 -15.44 -4.90 3.89
N CYS A 12 -14.19 -5.29 3.87
CA CYS A 12 -13.20 -4.83 4.80
C CYS A 12 -12.69 -3.52 4.20
N GLU A 13 -12.55 -2.48 5.02
CA GLU A 13 -11.78 -1.28 4.71
C GLU A 13 -10.29 -1.68 4.56
N HIS A 14 -10.00 -2.49 3.54
CA HIS A 14 -8.71 -3.11 3.27
C HIS A 14 -7.96 -2.19 2.34
N PHE A 15 -7.04 -1.41 2.89
CA PHE A 15 -6.06 -0.69 2.10
C PHE A 15 -5.34 -1.69 1.16
N GLN A 16 -5.57 -1.53 -0.14
CA GLN A 16 -5.03 -2.38 -1.20
C GLN A 16 -3.66 -1.86 -1.64
N PRO A 17 -2.86 -2.72 -2.29
CA PRO A 17 -1.63 -2.27 -2.93
C PRO A 17 -1.79 -1.14 -3.95
N ALA A 18 -2.94 -1.07 -4.64
CA ALA A 18 -3.24 0.00 -5.58
C ALA A 18 -3.41 1.36 -4.88
N ASP A 19 -3.92 1.37 -3.64
CA ASP A 19 -4.05 2.59 -2.86
C ASP A 19 -2.66 3.17 -2.52
N LEU A 20 -1.65 2.31 -2.29
CA LEU A 20 -0.28 2.76 -2.06
C LEU A 20 0.30 3.49 -3.27
N THR A 21 0.03 3.03 -4.49
CA THR A 21 0.53 3.69 -5.70
C THR A 21 -0.14 5.04 -5.89
N VAL A 22 -1.45 5.13 -5.63
CA VAL A 22 -2.18 6.41 -5.68
C VAL A 22 -1.61 7.41 -4.67
N LEU A 23 -1.35 7.00 -3.43
CA LEU A 23 -0.72 7.87 -2.43
C LEU A 23 0.69 8.31 -2.83
N ALA A 24 1.48 7.41 -3.41
CA ALA A 24 2.81 7.74 -3.90
C ALA A 24 2.77 8.81 -5.01
N GLU A 25 1.86 8.64 -5.98
CA GLU A 25 1.68 9.61 -7.07
C GLU A 25 1.15 10.94 -6.56
N GLN A 26 0.19 10.92 -5.64
CA GLN A 26 -0.35 12.14 -5.03
C GLN A 26 0.76 12.90 -4.30
N TYR A 27 1.53 12.23 -3.44
CA TYR A 27 2.65 12.84 -2.72
C TYR A 27 3.66 13.51 -3.66
N LEU A 28 4.03 12.83 -4.76
CA LEU A 28 4.99 13.36 -5.72
C LEU A 28 4.43 14.58 -6.48
N ARG A 29 3.13 14.56 -6.83
CA ARG A 29 2.45 15.69 -7.46
C ARG A 29 2.32 16.88 -6.51
N GLU A 30 1.97 16.65 -5.25
CA GLU A 30 1.88 17.69 -4.22
C GLU A 30 3.25 18.30 -3.91
N ALA A 31 4.33 17.52 -4.07
CA ALA A 31 5.71 17.98 -3.97
C ALA A 31 6.26 18.63 -5.24
N ASP A 32 5.43 18.80 -6.29
CA ASP A 32 5.81 19.35 -7.61
C ASP A 32 6.99 18.60 -8.27
N ILE A 33 7.12 17.29 -8.01
CA ILE A 33 8.17 16.46 -8.60
C ILE A 33 7.70 15.99 -9.98
N PRO A 34 8.42 16.29 -11.07
CA PRO A 34 8.02 15.87 -12.41
C PRO A 34 8.08 14.35 -12.56
N GLU A 35 7.18 13.77 -13.37
CA GLU A 35 7.08 12.32 -13.59
C GLU A 35 8.39 11.69 -14.10
N THR A 36 9.22 12.46 -14.79
CA THR A 36 10.56 12.05 -15.24
C THR A 36 11.52 11.72 -14.10
N GLU A 37 11.25 12.20 -12.88
CA GLU A 37 12.05 11.97 -11.67
C GLU A 37 11.40 10.97 -10.70
N TRP A 38 10.28 10.36 -11.10
CA TRP A 38 9.59 9.38 -10.26
C TRP A 38 10.31 8.03 -10.26
N ASP A 39 10.98 7.68 -11.35
CA ASP A 39 11.69 6.40 -11.44
C ASP A 39 12.73 6.26 -10.33
N GLY A 40 12.77 5.09 -9.70
CA GLY A 40 13.65 4.84 -8.57
C GLY A 40 13.07 5.20 -7.20
N ARG A 41 12.07 6.10 -7.12
CA ARG A 41 11.42 6.49 -5.86
C ARG A 41 10.73 5.31 -5.20
N ARG A 42 10.76 5.30 -3.86
CA ARG A 42 10.20 4.24 -3.04
C ARG A 42 9.29 4.83 -1.99
N PHE A 43 8.24 4.09 -1.68
CA PHE A 43 7.28 4.48 -0.68
C PHE A 43 6.93 3.29 0.20
N HIS A 44 6.59 3.61 1.43
CA HIS A 44 6.17 2.69 2.45
C HIS A 44 4.76 3.07 2.88
N TRP A 45 3.96 2.05 3.17
CA TRP A 45 2.76 2.21 3.97
C TRP A 45 2.63 1.07 4.96
N GLY A 46 2.30 1.37 6.20
CA GLY A 46 1.84 0.36 7.15
C GLY A 46 0.52 0.73 7.78
N GLY A 47 -0.28 -0.27 8.07
CA GLY A 47 -1.53 -0.10 8.80
C GLY A 47 -1.81 -1.26 9.74
N VAL A 48 -2.50 -0.95 10.83
CA VAL A 48 -3.15 -1.96 11.67
C VAL A 48 -4.32 -2.54 10.87
N ILE A 49 -4.44 -3.87 10.87
CA ILE A 49 -5.56 -4.56 10.21
C ILE A 49 -6.27 -5.44 11.21
N GLU A 50 -7.60 -5.43 11.17
CA GLU A 50 -8.43 -6.30 11.99
C GLU A 50 -8.78 -7.58 11.22
N SER A 51 -7.74 -8.29 10.74
CA SER A 51 -7.91 -9.50 9.93
C SER A 51 -7.16 -10.69 10.56
N PRO A 52 -7.80 -11.40 11.52
CA PRO A 52 -7.19 -12.55 12.19
C PRO A 52 -6.66 -13.58 11.16
N PRO A 53 -5.42 -14.11 11.33
CA PRO A 53 -4.54 -14.00 12.49
C PRO A 53 -3.61 -12.76 12.48
N PHE A 54 -3.74 -11.87 11.50
CA PHE A 54 -2.87 -10.71 11.33
C PHE A 54 -3.44 -9.47 12.01
N LYS A 55 -2.55 -8.71 12.65
CA LYS A 55 -2.85 -7.46 13.34
C LYS A 55 -2.28 -6.24 12.61
N GLY A 56 -1.43 -6.46 11.61
CA GLY A 56 -0.80 -5.38 10.87
C GLY A 56 -0.36 -5.82 9.47
N ILE A 57 -0.16 -4.83 8.62
CA ILE A 57 0.36 -5.01 7.27
C ILE A 57 1.38 -3.92 6.97
N VAL A 58 2.45 -4.29 6.28
CA VAL A 58 3.45 -3.37 5.76
C VAL A 58 3.59 -3.61 4.26
N MET A 59 3.47 -2.53 3.51
CA MET A 59 3.63 -2.52 2.06
C MET A 59 4.70 -1.53 1.66
N GLN A 60 5.43 -1.89 0.61
CA GLN A 60 6.37 -0.98 -0.04
C GLN A 60 6.22 -1.09 -1.54
N CYS A 61 6.32 0.04 -2.21
CA CYS A 61 6.35 0.10 -3.65
C CYS A 61 7.57 0.89 -4.13
N LYS A 62 7.95 0.63 -5.39
CA LYS A 62 8.98 1.36 -6.10
C LYS A 62 8.50 1.67 -7.51
N ARG A 63 8.78 2.86 -8.02
CA ARG A 63 8.64 3.14 -9.45
C ARG A 63 9.83 2.57 -10.21
N LYS A 64 9.55 1.76 -11.23
CA LYS A 64 10.54 1.16 -12.11
C LYS A 64 9.99 1.09 -13.53
N ASP A 65 10.75 1.62 -14.48
CA ASP A 65 10.44 1.61 -15.92
C ASP A 65 9.02 2.13 -16.20
N GLY A 66 8.63 3.22 -15.54
CA GLY A 66 7.29 3.79 -15.69
C GLY A 66 6.15 2.90 -15.15
N ASN A 67 6.46 1.95 -14.26
CA ASN A 67 5.48 1.12 -13.57
C ASN A 67 5.69 1.15 -12.06
N TRP A 68 4.60 1.12 -11.29
CA TRP A 68 4.70 0.94 -9.84
C TRP A 68 4.73 -0.56 -9.54
N VAL A 69 5.78 -0.98 -8.82
CA VAL A 69 6.00 -2.37 -8.45
C VAL A 69 5.98 -2.48 -6.94
N LEU A 70 5.15 -3.38 -6.41
CA LEU A 70 5.24 -3.76 -5.01
C LEU A 70 6.56 -4.49 -4.76
N THR A 71 7.35 -3.98 -3.84
CA THR A 71 8.63 -4.58 -3.43
C THR A 71 8.50 -5.32 -2.11
N LYS A 72 7.48 -5.00 -1.29
CA LYS A 72 7.18 -5.67 -0.03
C LYS A 72 5.69 -5.72 0.23
N LEU A 73 5.22 -6.88 0.69
CA LEU A 73 3.89 -7.10 1.24
C LEU A 73 4.02 -8.08 2.40
N ASP A 74 3.97 -7.56 3.62
CA ASP A 74 4.20 -8.33 4.84
C ASP A 74 2.98 -8.22 5.74
N ARG A 75 2.39 -9.36 6.13
CA ARG A 75 1.24 -9.41 7.06
C ARG A 75 1.73 -9.92 8.41
N ARG A 76 1.62 -9.09 9.43
CA ARG A 76 2.19 -9.34 10.76
C ARG A 76 1.12 -9.76 11.75
N LYS A 77 1.41 -10.82 12.50
CA LYS A 77 0.53 -11.33 13.57
C LYS A 77 0.62 -10.51 14.85
N ASP A 78 1.79 -9.94 15.10
CA ASP A 78 2.08 -9.18 16.31
C ASP A 78 1.71 -7.69 16.18
N GLY A 79 1.35 -7.24 14.98
CA GLY A 79 1.05 -5.84 14.66
C GLY A 79 2.20 -5.13 13.95
N ILE A 80 2.10 -3.81 13.82
CA ILE A 80 3.16 -2.93 13.32
C ILE A 80 3.64 -1.99 14.41
N THR A 81 4.86 -1.50 14.29
CA THR A 81 5.38 -0.47 15.20
C THR A 81 4.87 0.93 14.77
N PRO A 82 4.84 1.92 15.68
CA PRO A 82 4.44 3.29 15.33
C PRO A 82 5.29 3.94 14.23
N ASP A 83 6.56 3.55 14.09
CA ASP A 83 7.43 4.05 13.00
C ASP A 83 7.02 3.47 11.63
N GLU A 84 6.35 2.33 11.62
CA GLU A 84 5.92 1.66 10.40
C GLU A 84 4.50 2.06 9.99
N GLU A 85 3.77 2.77 10.83
CA GLU A 85 2.40 3.17 10.55
C GLU A 85 2.32 4.39 9.63
N GLY A 86 1.35 4.35 8.72
CA GLY A 86 1.08 5.43 7.78
C GLY A 86 1.96 5.39 6.53
N PHE A 87 1.69 6.35 5.64
CA PHE A 87 2.41 6.54 4.39
C PHE A 87 3.68 7.37 4.61
N ARG A 88 4.80 6.96 4.01
CA ARG A 88 6.03 7.75 3.98
C ARG A 88 6.91 7.43 2.76
N PRO A 89 7.67 8.42 2.23
CA PRO A 89 8.77 8.14 1.31
C PRO A 89 9.89 7.34 2.02
N LEU A 90 10.61 6.52 1.25
CA LEU A 90 11.76 5.73 1.69
C LEU A 90 13.06 6.17 1.02
#